data_AF-A0A502HR33-F1
#
_entry.id   AF-A0A502HR33-F1
#
_cell.length_a   1.000
_cell.length_b   1.000
_cell.length_c   1.000
_cell.angle_alpha   90.00
_cell.angle_beta   90.00
_cell.angle_gamma   90.00
#
_symmetry.space_group_name_H-M   'P 1'
#
loop_
_entity.id
_entity.type
_entity.pdbx_description
1 polymer ?
#
loop_
_entity_poly.entity_id
_entity_poly.type
_entity_poly.pdbx_seq_one_letter_code
_entity_poly.pdbx_strand_id
1 'polypeptide(L)' 'MLVLNRKNHKAIIINEEIIVRVISIRGDSVRIGLVAPKRIEIHREEIYRRIPKDKKPLLSSLPGDVGCTS' A
#
# COMPACT_ATOMS: atom_id res chain seq x y z
N MET A 1 -13.30 -13.03 -3.12
CA MET A 1 -12.36 -13.38 -2.02
C MET A 1 -11.67 -14.69 -2.40
N LEU A 2 -10.35 -14.73 -2.42
CA LEU A 2 -9.55 -15.95 -2.70
C LEU A 2 -8.81 -16.33 -1.41
N VAL A 3 -8.97 -17.58 -0.95
CA VAL A 3 -8.39 -18.04 0.33
C VAL A 3 -7.27 -19.04 0.02
N LEU A 4 -6.07 -18.74 0.51
CA LEU A 4 -4.89 -19.58 0.31
C LEU A 4 -4.28 -19.93 1.67
N ASN A 5 -4.15 -21.21 1.98
CA ASN A 5 -3.44 -21.66 3.17
C ASN A 5 -1.94 -21.79 2.86
N ARG A 6 -1.09 -21.14 3.66
CA ARG A 6 0.37 -21.13 3.51
C ARG A 6 1.03 -21.37 4.87
N LYS A 7 2.05 -22.23 4.86
CA LYS A 7 2.95 -22.42 6.01
C LYS A 7 3.93 -21.24 6.14
N ASN A 8 4.59 -21.15 7.29
CA ASN A 8 5.62 -20.16 7.60
C ASN A 8 6.66 -20.06 6.47
N HIS A 9 7.15 -18.85 6.20
CA HIS A 9 8.19 -18.55 5.19
C HIS A 9 7.78 -18.73 3.71
N LYS A 10 6.50 -19.04 3.43
CA LYS A 10 6.00 -19.08 2.05
C LYS A 10 5.58 -17.69 1.56
N ALA A 11 5.63 -17.51 0.25
CA ALA A 11 5.23 -16.28 -0.42
C ALA A 11 4.09 -16.51 -1.42
N ILE A 12 3.32 -15.47 -1.66
CA ILE A 12 2.25 -15.35 -2.65
C ILE A 12 2.66 -14.20 -3.56
N ILE A 13 2.58 -14.42 -4.87
CA ILE A 13 2.90 -13.40 -5.87
C ILE A 13 1.59 -12.94 -6.50
N ILE A 14 1.37 -11.63 -6.54
CA ILE A 14 0.21 -10.99 -7.14
C ILE A 14 0.71 -10.10 -8.27
N ASN A 15 0.19 -10.32 -9.47
CA ASN A 15 0.50 -9.53 -10.66
C ASN A 15 2.01 -9.40 -10.93
N GLU A 16 2.79 -10.43 -10.60
CA GLU A 16 4.26 -10.54 -10.78
C GLU A 16 5.13 -9.50 -10.05
N GLU A 17 4.51 -8.48 -9.48
CA GLU A 17 5.18 -7.30 -8.95
C GLU A 17 5.01 -7.17 -7.44
N ILE A 18 3.94 -7.75 -6.89
CA ILE A 18 3.65 -7.71 -5.46
C ILE A 18 3.93 -9.10 -4.88
N ILE A 19 4.79 -9.15 -3.86
CA ILE A 19 5.12 -10.37 -3.14
C ILE A 19 4.66 -10.23 -1.69
N VAL A 20 3.74 -11.09 -1.30
CA VAL A 20 3.23 -11.22 0.08
C VAL A 20 3.90 -12.43 0.72
N ARG A 21 4.75 -12.21 1.71
CA ARG A 21 5.50 -13.28 2.38
C ARG A 21 5.06 -13.45 3.81
N VAL A 22 4.76 -14.68 4.22
CA VAL A 22 4.52 -15.00 5.63
C VAL A 22 5.86 -15.11 6.33
N ILE A 23 6.20 -14.14 7.18
CA ILE A 23 7.48 -14.12 7.90
C ILE A 23 7.44 -15.09 9.07
N SER A 24 6.38 -15.04 9.89
CA SER A 24 6.23 -15.91 11.06
C SER A 24 4.78 -16.02 11.44
N ILE A 25 4.40 -17.17 11.99
CA ILE A 25 3.10 -17.39 12.62
C ILE A 25 3.37 -17.65 14.11
N ARG A 26 2.69 -16.91 14.99
CA ARG A 26 2.74 -17.08 16.45
C ARG A 26 1.32 -17.10 16.99
N GLY A 27 0.80 -18.29 17.30
CA GLY A 27 -0.61 -18.45 17.66
C GLY A 27 -1.51 -17.88 16.56
N ASP A 28 -2.32 -16.89 16.93
CA ASP A 28 -3.23 -16.19 16.01
C ASP A 28 -2.58 -14.99 15.30
N SER A 29 -1.36 -14.60 15.70
CA SER A 29 -0.65 -13.47 15.11
C SER A 29 0.23 -13.92 13.94
N VAL A 30 0.00 -13.32 12.78
CA VAL A 30 0.79 -13.57 11.56
C VAL A 30 1.60 -12.32 11.21
N ARG A 31 2.93 -12.47 11.12
CA ARG A 31 3.78 -11.44 10.52
C ARG A 31 3.81 -11.63 9.01
N ILE A 32 3.35 -10.62 8.30
CA ILE A 32 3.31 -10.59 6.84
C ILE A 32 4.30 -9.52 6.37
N GLY A 33 5.22 -9.90 5.49
CA GLY A 33 6.06 -9.00 4.72
C GLY A 33 5.41 -8.72 3.38
N LEU A 34 5.39 -7.45 2.99
CA LEU A 34 4.85 -7.00 1.71
C LEU A 34 6.01 -6.37 0.94
N VAL A 35 6.26 -6.86 -0.26
CA VAL A 35 7.24 -6.29 -1.19
C VAL A 35 6.46 -5.84 -2.41
N ALA A 36 6.50 -4.54 -2.70
CA ALA A 36 5.91 -3.98 -3.90
C ALA A 36 6.83 -2.87 -4.42
N PRO A 37 6.80 -2.60 -5.73
CA PRO A 37 7.52 -1.49 -6.34
C PRO A 37 6.94 -0.15 -5.87
N LYS A 38 7.77 0.91 -5.88
CA LYS A 38 7.44 2.25 -5.35
C LYS A 38 6.19 2.91 -5.96
N ARG A 39 5.75 2.46 -7.14
CA ARG A 39 4.50 2.93 -7.78
C ARG A 39 3.23 2.46 -7.08
N ILE A 40 3.32 1.41 -6.26
CA ILE A 40 2.20 0.81 -5.53
C ILE A 40 2.32 1.23 -4.07
N GLU A 41 1.37 2.03 -3.60
CA GLU A 41 1.30 2.39 -2.19
C GLU A 41 0.69 1.25 -1.37
N ILE A 42 1.37 0.87 -0.28
CA ILE A 42 0.90 -0.15 0.67
C ILE A 42 0.30 0.57 1.87
N HIS A 43 -1.01 0.49 2.02
CA HIS A 43 -1.74 1.08 3.14
C HIS A 43 -2.27 0.00 4.07
N ARG A 44 -2.36 0.29 5.37
CA ARG A 44 -3.12 -0.55 6.30
C ARG A 44 -4.61 -0.32 6.08
N GLU A 45 -5.41 -1.38 6.13
CA GLU A 45 -6.85 -1.29 5.84
C GLU A 45 -7.54 -0.23 6.73
N GLU A 46 -7.16 -0.15 8.02
CA GLU A 46 -7.79 0.80 8.94
C GLU A 46 -7.51 2.26 8.58
N ILE A 47 -6.40 2.55 7.90
CA ILE A 47 -6.03 3.88 7.44
C ILE A 47 -6.70 4.17 6.10
N TYR A 48 -6.68 3.21 5.17
CA TYR A 48 -7.26 3.37 3.83
C TYR A 48 -8.78 3.57 3.87
N ARG A 49 -9.50 2.85 4.74
CA ARG A 49 -10.96 2.99 4.86
C ARG A 49 -11.41 4.38 5.33
N ARG A 50 -10.52 5.14 5.98
CA ARG A 50 -10.80 6.53 6.42
C ARG A 50 -10.51 7.57 5.34
N ILE A 51 -9.80 7.21 4.27
CA ILE A 51 -9.49 8.11 3.17
C ILE A 51 -10.61 7.94 2.12
N PRO A 52 -11.46 8.97 1.91
CA PRO A 52 -12.46 8.91 0.86
C PRO A 52 -11.76 8.73 -0.50
N LYS A 53 -12.26 7.78 -1.30
CA LYS A 53 -11.76 7.40 -2.63
C LYS A 53 -11.64 8.56 -3.63
N ASP A 54 -12.20 9.73 -3.32
CA ASP A 54 -12.20 10.92 -4.17
C ASP A 54 -10.94 11.78 -4.07
N LYS A 55 -10.04 11.53 -3.11
CA LYS A 55 -8.75 12.22 -3.08
C LYS A 55 -7.72 11.46 -3.91
N LYS A 56 -7.76 11.70 -5.23
CA LYS A 56 -6.53 11.68 -6.04
C LYS A 56 -5.46 12.50 -5.30
N PRO A 57 -4.19 12.06 -5.25
CA PRO A 57 -3.14 12.85 -4.64
C PRO A 57 -3.15 14.23 -5.30
N LEU A 58 -3.47 15.24 -4.48
CA LEU A 58 -3.36 16.66 -4.80
C LEU A 58 -1.88 16.97 -5.03
N LEU A 59 -1.39 16.64 -6.22
CA LEU A 59 -0.12 17.15 -6.73
C LEU A 59 -0.42 18.11 -7.89
N SER A 60 -1.13 19.20 -7.59
CA SER A 60 -1.17 20.39 -8.42
C SER A 60 -1.65 21.59 -7.61
N SER A 61 -0.84 22.02 -6.66
CA SER A 61 -0.90 23.40 -6.17
C SER A 61 0.52 23.84 -5.81
N LEU A 62 1.27 24.29 -6.81
CA LEU A 62 2.33 25.26 -6.54
C LEU A 62 1.63 26.61 -6.31
N PRO A 63 1.81 27.26 -5.15
CA PRO A 63 1.36 28.62 -4.95
C PRO A 63 2.21 29.56 -5.80
N GLY A 64 1.58 30.61 -6.34
CA GLY A 64 2.17 31.50 -7.31
C GLY A 64 3.30 32.38 -6.78
N ASP A 65 4.24 32.67 -7.66
CA ASP A 65 4.97 33.94 -7.62
C ASP A 65 4.25 34.93 -8.55
N VAL A 66 3.49 35.78 -7.85
CA VAL A 66 3.00 37.12 -8.17
C VAL A 66 3.48 37.71 -9.49
N GLY A 67 2.55 37.81 -10.45
CA GLY A 67 2.52 38.94 -11.37
C GLY A 67 1.83 40.12 -10.69
N CYS A 68 2.51 41.26 -10.66
CA CYS A 68 2.04 42.66 -10.58
C CYS A 68 3.18 43.48 -9.95
N THR A 69 3.62 44.63 -10.43
CA THR A 69 3.17 45.56 -11.47
C THR A 69 4.24 46.66 -11.55
N SER A 70 4.39 47.23 -12.75
CA SER A 70 4.92 48.57 -13.12
C SER A 70 5.68 49.42 -12.10
#